data_AF-A0A1I4ZPS7-F1
#
_entry.id   AF-A0A1I4ZPS7-F1
#
_cell.length_a   1.000
_cell.length_b   1.000
_cell.length_c   1.000
_cell.angle_alpha   90.00
_cell.angle_beta   90.00
_cell.angle_gamma   90.00
#
_symmetry.space_group_name_H-M   'P 1'
#
loop_
_entity.id
_entity.type
_entity.pdbx_description
1 polymer ?
#
loop_
_entity_poly.entity_id
_entity_poly.type
_entity_poly.pdbx_seq_one_letter_code
_entity_poly.pdbx_strand_id
1 'polypeptide(L)' 'MENRIGFYQEVKISPDCKEKNKKYADKRGGVMGISEEDGIIYGYSIKLYDEEYLLSFDKDEVIPTGKQLIQDDFY' A
#
# COMPACT_ATOMS: atom_id res chain seq x y z
N MET A 1 1.36 7.93 18.80
CA MET A 1 1.19 6.57 18.27
C MET A 1 1.40 6.66 16.78
N GLU A 2 2.52 6.15 16.30
CA GLU A 2 2.88 6.23 14.89
C GLU A 2 1.89 5.39 14.09
N ASN A 3 1.12 6.02 13.21
CA ASN A 3 0.22 5.36 12.25
C ASN A 3 1.07 4.65 11.16
N ARG A 4 1.91 3.70 11.58
CA ARG A 4 2.74 2.90 10.69
C ARG A 4 1.86 1.88 9.99
N ILE A 5 1.89 1.91 8.66
CA ILE A 5 1.20 0.92 7.84
C ILE A 5 2.03 -0.36 7.86
N GLY A 6 1.46 -1.42 8.45
CA GLY A 6 2.08 -2.73 8.56
C GLY A 6 1.67 -3.69 7.45
N PHE A 7 2.27 -4.88 7.46
CA PHE A 7 1.88 -5.97 6.58
C PHE A 7 0.38 -6.30 6.71
N TYR A 8 -0.22 -6.62 5.55
CA TYR A 8 -1.62 -6.96 5.42
C TYR A 8 -2.61 -5.86 5.84
N GLN A 9 -2.18 -4.63 6.12
CA GLN A 9 -3.13 -3.52 6.23
C GLN A 9 -3.71 -3.20 4.85
N GLU A 10 -5.04 -3.04 4.78
CA GLU A 10 -5.71 -2.55 3.58
C GLU A 10 -5.46 -1.05 3.45
N VAL A 11 -5.02 -0.66 2.27
CA VAL A 11 -4.69 0.71 1.90
C VAL A 11 -5.44 1.10 0.64
N LYS A 12 -5.55 2.41 0.44
CA LYS A 12 -5.94 3.01 -0.84
C LYS A 12 -4.82 3.86 -1.39
N ILE A 13 -4.70 3.91 -2.71
CA ILE A 13 -3.75 4.83 -3.36
C ILE A 13 -4.35 6.23 -3.35
N SER A 14 -3.55 7.20 -2.90
CA SER A 14 -3.94 8.60 -2.80
C SER A 14 -4.38 9.15 -4.16
N PRO A 15 -5.47 9.94 -4.23
CA PRO A 15 -5.81 10.67 -5.46
C PRO A 15 -4.72 11.69 -5.84
N ASP A 16 -3.91 12.13 -4.88
CA ASP A 16 -2.77 13.04 -5.07
C ASP A 16 -1.44 12.30 -5.35
N CYS A 17 -1.50 11.02 -5.72
CA CYS A 17 -0.31 10.26 -6.11
C CYS A 17 0.41 10.86 -7.32
N LYS A 18 1.65 10.45 -7.55
CA LYS A 18 2.48 10.88 -8.69
C LYS A 18 1.79 10.53 -10.01
N GLU A 19 2.06 11.31 -11.06
CA GLU A 19 1.46 11.17 -12.40
C GLU A 19 1.49 9.72 -12.92
N LYS A 20 2.64 9.04 -12.78
CA LYS A 20 2.83 7.63 -13.18
C LYS A 20 1.84 6.64 -12.52
N ASN A 21 1.32 7.00 -11.35
CA ASN A 21 0.46 6.17 -10.51
C ASN A 21 -1.01 6.59 -10.59
N LYS A 22 -1.37 7.66 -11.33
CA LYS A 22 -2.74 8.19 -11.39
C LYS A 22 -3.79 7.18 -11.84
N LYS A 23 -3.42 6.24 -12.71
CA LYS A 23 -4.30 5.12 -13.11
C LYS A 23 -4.72 4.19 -11.96
N TYR A 24 -4.07 4.30 -10.81
CA TYR A 24 -4.35 3.53 -9.61
C TYR A 24 -5.00 4.36 -8.50
N ALA A 25 -5.25 5.65 -8.72
CA ALA A 25 -5.92 6.52 -7.74
C ALA A 25 -7.23 5.89 -7.24
N ASP A 26 -7.46 5.96 -5.93
CA ASP A 26 -8.59 5.38 -5.20
C ASP A 26 -8.72 3.85 -5.25
N LYS A 27 -7.86 3.14 -6.00
CA LYS A 27 -7.80 1.67 -5.93
C LYS A 27 -7.30 1.22 -4.56
N ARG A 28 -7.75 0.03 -4.16
CA ARG A 28 -7.44 -0.58 -2.85
C ARG A 28 -6.67 -1.87 -3.00
N GLY A 29 -5.93 -2.21 -1.95
CA GLY A 29 -5.15 -3.42 -1.87
C GLY A 29 -4.52 -3.61 -0.49
N GLY A 30 -3.80 -4.72 -0.30
CA GLY A 30 -3.05 -4.98 0.91
C GLY A 30 -1.55 -4.75 0.77
N VAL A 31 -0.91 -4.30 1.85
CA VAL A 31 0.54 -4.17 1.94
C VAL A 31 1.20 -5.55 2.04
N MET A 32 1.96 -5.92 1.00
CA MET A 32 2.71 -7.18 0.91
C MET A 32 4.21 -7.00 1.15
N GLY A 33 4.70 -5.76 1.12
CA GLY A 33 6.10 -5.44 1.37
C GLY A 33 6.26 -4.02 1.89
N ILE A 34 7.26 -3.82 2.74
CA ILE A 34 7.62 -2.52 3.31
C ILE A 34 9.09 -2.28 2.96
N SER A 35 9.36 -1.18 2.25
CA SER A 35 10.73 -0.73 2.00
C SER A 35 11.15 0.17 3.15
N GLU A 36 12.03 -0.33 4.01
CA GLU A 36 12.48 0.34 5.24
C GLU A 36 13.99 0.15 5.44
N GLU A 37 14.66 1.24 5.80
CA GLU A 37 16.08 1.25 6.17
C GLU A 37 16.26 2.18 7.39
N ASP A 38 16.96 1.73 8.43
CA ASP A 38 17.19 2.49 9.68
C ASP A 38 15.90 3.07 10.30
N GLY A 39 14.78 2.35 10.19
CA GLY A 39 13.45 2.77 10.70
C GLY A 39 12.74 3.82 9.84
N ILE A 40 13.32 4.22 8.71
CA ILE A 40 12.71 5.13 7.73
C ILE A 40 12.03 4.29 6.65
N ILE A 41 10.72 4.45 6.54
CA ILE A 41 9.94 3.84 5.46
C ILE A 41 10.07 4.71 4.22
N TYR A 42 10.42 4.12 3.08
CA TYR A 42 10.49 4.78 1.77
C TYR A 42 9.23 4.52 0.95
N GLY A 43 8.63 3.34 1.07
CA GLY A 43 7.46 2.96 0.32
C GLY A 43 6.94 1.57 0.65
N TYR A 44 5.92 1.16 -0.09
CA TYR A 44 5.18 -0.07 0.13
C TYR A 44 4.99 -0.81 -1.18
N SER A 45 5.09 -2.14 -1.12
CA SER A 45 4.63 -3.03 -2.18
C SER A 45 3.20 -3.48 -1.86
N ILE A 46 2.27 -3.20 -2.77
CA ILE A 46 0.83 -3.38 -2.57
C ILE A 46 0.30 -4.35 -3.63
N LYS A 47 -0.50 -5.32 -3.17
CA LYS A 47 -1.35 -6.15 -4.03
C LYS A 47 -2.69 -5.46 -4.17
N LEU A 48 -2.89 -4.72 -5.26
CA LEU A 48 -4.20 -4.14 -5.58
C LEU A 48 -5.17 -5.26 -5.96
N TYR A 49 -6.45 -5.12 -5.57
CA TYR A 49 -7.46 -6.16 -5.81
C TYR A 49 -7.69 -6.42 -7.31
N ASP A 50 -7.60 -5.37 -8.12
CA ASP A 50 -7.85 -5.44 -9.57
C ASP A 50 -6.57 -5.61 -10.41
N GLU A 51 -5.42 -5.89 -9.79
CA GLU A 51 -4.14 -6.04 -10.50
C GLU A 51 -3.52 -7.41 -10.23
N GLU A 52 -2.93 -8.00 -11.27
CA GLU A 52 -2.31 -9.33 -11.18
C GLU A 52 -0.98 -9.29 -10.40
N TYR A 53 -0.25 -8.17 -10.45
CA TYR A 53 1.10 -8.05 -9.90
C TYR A 53 1.16 -7.16 -8.65
N LEU A 54 2.24 -7.32 -7.90
CA LEU A 54 2.60 -6.38 -6.84
C LEU A 54 3.11 -5.07 -7.45
N LEU A 55 2.62 -3.96 -6.92
CA LEU A 55 2.99 -2.62 -7.37
C LEU A 55 3.63 -1.85 -6.21
N SER A 56 4.66 -1.09 -6.49
CA SER A 56 5.37 -0.30 -5.49
C SER A 56 4.94 1.17 -5.53
N PHE A 57 4.65 1.72 -4.36
CA PHE A 57 4.21 3.10 -4.16
C PHE A 57 5.05 3.78 -3.08
N ASP A 58 5.29 5.07 -3.24
CA ASP A 58 5.99 5.84 -2.22
C ASP A 58 5.12 5.97 -0.97
N LYS A 59 5.75 6.14 0.20
CA LYS A 59 5.05 6.17 1.49
C LYS A 59 3.91 7.20 1.55
N ASP A 60 4.09 8.33 0.87
CA ASP A 60 3.16 9.47 0.87
C ASP A 60 2.01 9.29 -0.15
N GLU A 61 2.06 8.24 -0.97
CA GLU A 61 1.01 7.89 -1.93
C GLU A 61 0.00 6.87 -1.39
N VAL A 62 0.20 6.39 -0.16
CA VAL A 62 -0.54 5.26 0.42
C VAL A 62 -1.29 5.71 1.67
N ILE A 63 -2.61 5.47 1.69
CA ILE A 63 -3.49 5.90 2.78
C ILE A 63 -4.08 4.65 3.45
N PRO A 64 -3.91 4.46 4.77
CA PRO A 64 -4.50 3.33 5.47
C PRO A 64 -6.02 3.50 5.52
N THR A 65 -6.74 2.39 5.31
CA THR A 65 -8.21 2.36 5.43
C THR A 65 -8.67 2.03 6.84
N GLY A 66 -7.78 1.50 7.68
CA GLY A 66 -8.08 0.98 9.02
C GLY A 66 -8.49 -0.50 9.04
N LYS A 67 -8.63 -1.15 7.88
CA LYS A 67 -8.92 -2.58 7.80
C LYS A 67 -7.63 -3.40 7.80
N GLN A 68 -7.58 -4.42 8.65
CA GLN A 68 -6.52 -5.42 8.69
C GLN A 68 -6.97 -6.65 7.89
N LEU A 69 -6.11 -7.15 7.03
CA LEU A 69 -6.29 -8.37 6.25
C LEU A 69 -5.44 -9.49 6.85
N ILE A 70 -5.68 -10.71 6.36
CA ILE A 70 -4.88 -11.90 6.66
C ILE A 70 -4.22 -12.43 5.39
N GLN A 71 -3.23 -13.30 5.56
CA GLN A 71 -2.52 -13.90 4.43
C GLN A 71 -3.46 -14.66 3.47
N ASP A 72 -4.46 -15.37 4.01
CA ASP A 72 -5.50 -16.08 3.24
C ASP A 72 -6.39 -15.16 2.38
N ASP A 73 -6.38 -13.84 2.57
CA ASP A 73 -7.09 -12.92 1.66
C ASP A 73 -6.39 -12.80 0.29
N PHE A 74 -5.18 -13.34 0.15
CA PHE A 74 -4.32 -13.18 -1.03
C PHE A 74 -3.92 -14.49 -1.72
N TYR A 75 -4.22 -15.65 -1.12
CA TYR A 75 -3.84 -16.99 -1.58
C TYR A 75 -5.03 -17.95 -1.45
#